data_AF-A0A2P5NQ32-F1
#
_entry.id   AF-A0A2P5NQ32-F1
#
_cell.length_a   1.000
_cell.length_b   1.000
_cell.length_c   1.000
_cell.angle_alpha   90.00
_cell.angle_beta   90.00
_cell.angle_gamma   90.00
#
_symmetry.space_group_name_H-M   'P 1'
#
loop_
_entity.id
_entity.type
_entity.pdbx_description
1 polymer ?
#
loop_
_entity_poly.entity_id
_entity_poly.type
_entity_poly.pdbx_seq_one_letter_code
_entity_poly.pdbx_strand_id
1 'polypeptide(L)'
;MDINFDPFDAAWPVVDHGEKRGMIVPAANAALAVMGLTLVIFLALYVTEAPELAPLLTNDAVLRRYAEAGYFPLAAAANTAGRHALAAGANVQTFGCLVAIFMAFAYGGWRGFSSSRARGWSNAFWVVAVVGISFAPKIFDGLSLQMLDYFVTSAAHFGGRANAGGDAFGHGLNAVALPAVLLIERGLAAAVFAAVFILLGHDMGYRLREALCDFGLIAEEESRSRREKPTPFKSKGGARRATDDSEAAQAGDAGFGQRNSQPPRDAAMSADARARAVLGVGMSATKREIERAYRSQIKRAHPDHGGSVERAAALNAARDALLRRG
;
A
#
# COMPACT_ATOMS: atom_id res chain seq x y z
N MET A 1 41.10 -14.52 -40.05
CA MET A 1 39.88 -14.73 -39.25
C MET A 1 39.64 -13.39 -38.58
N ASP A 2 38.82 -12.56 -39.23
CA ASP A 2 38.68 -11.15 -38.90
C ASP A 2 37.89 -10.98 -37.61
N ILE A 3 38.49 -10.29 -36.65
CA ILE A 3 37.84 -9.91 -35.39
C ILE A 3 37.06 -8.63 -35.69
N ASN A 4 35.76 -8.78 -35.95
CA ASN A 4 34.84 -7.65 -36.04
C ASN A 4 34.68 -7.05 -34.63
N PHE A 5 35.31 -5.91 -34.38
CA PHE A 5 35.12 -5.13 -33.16
C PHE A 5 34.07 -4.06 -33.46
N ASP A 6 32.81 -4.34 -33.09
CA ASP A 6 31.76 -3.34 -33.12
C ASP A 6 31.84 -2.48 -31.85
N PRO A 7 32.22 -1.20 -31.92
CA PRO A 7 32.40 -0.35 -30.75
C PRO A 7 31.08 0.11 -30.11
N PHE A 8 29.92 -0.33 -30.63
CA PHE A 8 28.59 0.03 -30.11
C PHE A 8 27.80 -1.17 -29.56
N ASP A 9 28.36 -2.38 -29.58
CA ASP A 9 27.75 -3.58 -29.00
C ASP A 9 28.05 -3.73 -27.49
N ALA A 10 28.39 -2.62 -26.84
CA ALA A 10 28.25 -2.47 -25.40
C ALA A 10 26.75 -2.34 -25.08
N ALA A 11 26.02 -3.43 -25.24
CA ALA A 11 24.80 -3.67 -24.49
C ALA A 11 25.21 -3.69 -23.01
N TRP A 12 25.29 -2.50 -22.42
CA TRP A 12 25.29 -2.32 -20.98
C TRP A 12 24.24 -3.28 -20.44
N PRO A 13 24.56 -4.16 -19.48
CA PRO A 13 23.50 -4.81 -18.77
C PRO A 13 22.65 -3.68 -18.21
N VAL A 14 21.45 -3.51 -18.77
CA VAL A 14 20.40 -2.77 -18.10
C VAL A 14 20.28 -3.52 -16.80
N VAL A 15 20.89 -2.94 -15.76
CA VAL A 15 20.69 -3.38 -14.40
C VAL A 15 19.21 -3.10 -14.20
N ASP A 16 18.40 -4.11 -14.48
CA ASP A 16 17.04 -4.20 -13.97
C ASP A 16 17.23 -4.29 -12.47
N HIS A 17 17.42 -3.11 -11.87
CA HIS A 17 16.94 -2.85 -10.55
C HIS A 17 15.43 -3.06 -10.65
N GLY A 18 15.02 -4.33 -10.60
CA GLY A 18 13.75 -4.80 -10.09
C GLY A 18 13.71 -4.35 -8.63
N GLU A 19 13.70 -3.04 -8.46
CA GLU A 19 13.87 -2.38 -7.21
C GLU A 19 12.54 -2.59 -6.53
N LYS A 20 12.65 -3.21 -5.37
CA LYS A 20 11.59 -3.36 -4.40
C LYS A 20 11.16 -1.97 -3.94
N ARG A 21 10.59 -1.13 -4.83
CA ARG A 21 10.18 0.22 -4.51
C ARG A 21 8.89 0.12 -3.71
N GLY A 22 9.04 -0.12 -2.42
CA GLY A 22 8.00 0.06 -1.43
C GLY A 22 7.49 1.50 -1.45
N MET A 23 6.46 1.78 -0.66
CA MET A 23 5.84 3.11 -0.64
C MET A 23 6.69 4.21 0.02
N ILE A 24 7.85 3.87 0.56
CA ILE A 24 8.79 4.81 1.19
C ILE A 24 9.23 5.89 0.19
N VAL A 25 9.74 5.50 -0.98
CA VAL A 25 10.24 6.48 -1.98
C VAL A 25 9.13 7.40 -2.49
N PRO A 26 7.94 6.90 -2.89
CA PRO A 26 6.82 7.77 -3.25
C PRO A 26 6.36 8.70 -2.13
N ALA A 27 6.29 8.22 -0.89
CA ALA A 27 5.91 9.04 0.25
C ALA A 27 6.94 10.13 0.53
N ALA A 28 8.23 9.80 0.47
CA ALA A 28 9.31 10.77 0.58
C ALA A 28 9.24 11.82 -0.54
N ASN A 29 9.00 11.40 -1.80
CA ASN A 29 8.85 12.33 -2.91
C ASN A 29 7.64 13.26 -2.76
N ALA A 30 6.50 12.74 -2.28
CA ALA A 30 5.32 13.56 -2.01
C ALA A 30 5.59 14.61 -0.91
N ALA A 31 6.25 14.20 0.17
CA ALA A 31 6.66 15.11 1.24
C ALA A 31 7.66 16.17 0.73
N LEU A 32 8.66 15.77 -0.06
CA LEU A 32 9.64 16.68 -0.65
C LEU A 32 9.00 17.67 -1.63
N ALA A 33 7.99 17.26 -2.40
CA ALA A 33 7.26 18.18 -3.29
C ALA A 33 6.53 19.29 -2.50
N VAL A 34 5.89 18.94 -1.38
CA VAL A 34 5.22 19.90 -0.49
C VAL A 34 6.24 20.84 0.17
N MET A 35 7.36 20.30 0.65
CA MET A 35 8.44 21.12 1.22
C MET A 35 9.09 22.03 0.17
N GLY A 36 9.25 21.55 -1.06
CA GLY A 36 9.75 22.35 -2.19
C GLY A 36 8.83 23.53 -2.51
N LEU A 37 7.51 23.29 -2.57
CA LEU A 37 6.52 24.36 -2.73
C LEU A 37 6.64 25.41 -1.61
N THR A 38 6.71 24.95 -0.36
CA THR A 38 6.87 25.82 0.81
C THR A 38 8.15 26.64 0.73
N LEU A 39 9.27 26.02 0.35
CA LEU A 39 10.56 26.68 0.20
C LEU A 39 10.53 27.74 -0.90
N VAL A 40 9.90 27.45 -2.04
CA VAL A 40 9.77 28.42 -3.15
C VAL A 40 8.98 29.65 -2.69
N ILE A 41 7.86 29.46 -1.98
CA ILE A 41 7.05 30.57 -1.46
C ILE A 41 7.85 31.39 -0.44
N PHE A 42 8.53 30.72 0.49
CA PHE A 42 9.37 31.39 1.48
C PHE A 42 10.49 32.20 0.82
N LEU A 43 11.21 31.62 -0.14
CA LEU A 43 12.29 32.29 -0.85
C LEU A 43 11.77 33.46 -1.69
N ALA A 44 10.61 33.31 -2.35
CA ALA A 44 9.98 34.41 -3.07
C ALA A 44 9.71 35.59 -2.14
N LEU A 45 9.05 35.36 -0.99
CA LEU A 45 8.81 36.38 0.01
C LEU A 45 10.10 36.98 0.57
N TYR A 46 11.10 36.14 0.87
CA TYR A 46 12.37 36.60 1.42
C TYR A 46 13.16 37.48 0.45
N VAL A 47 13.10 37.18 -0.85
CA VAL A 47 13.85 37.92 -1.87
C VAL A 47 13.10 39.18 -2.32
N THR A 48 11.78 39.12 -2.47
CA THR A 48 11.01 40.24 -3.03
C THR A 48 10.39 41.15 -1.97
N GLU A 49 9.97 40.59 -0.83
CA GLU A 49 9.13 41.27 0.17
C GLU A 49 9.58 40.95 1.61
N ALA A 50 10.89 40.97 1.87
CA ALA A 50 11.48 40.60 3.17
C ALA A 50 10.81 41.28 4.40
N PRO A 51 10.41 42.58 4.35
CA PRO A 51 9.74 43.23 5.48
C PRO A 51 8.41 42.57 5.88
N GLU A 52 7.72 41.89 4.96
CA GLU A 52 6.47 41.19 5.27
C GLU A 52 6.69 39.97 6.19
N LEU A 53 7.91 39.43 6.24
CA LEU A 53 8.29 38.33 7.13
C LEU A 53 8.67 38.79 8.56
N ALA A 54 8.56 40.09 8.87
CA ALA A 54 8.75 40.60 10.23
C ALA A 54 7.79 39.94 11.24
N PRO A 55 8.02 40.01 12.56
CA PRO A 55 7.09 39.43 13.53
C PRO A 55 5.66 39.97 13.36
N LEU A 56 4.67 39.07 13.38
CA LEU A 56 3.25 39.38 13.24
C LEU A 56 2.58 39.28 14.62
N LEU A 57 1.83 40.32 15.01
CA LEU A 57 1.08 40.33 16.25
C LEU A 57 -0.20 39.51 16.10
N THR A 58 -0.12 38.23 16.44
CA THR A 58 -1.25 37.30 16.42
C THR A 58 -1.02 36.20 17.45
N ASN A 59 -2.09 35.60 17.95
CA ASN A 59 -2.05 34.43 18.82
C ASN A 59 -3.00 33.34 18.31
N ASP A 60 -3.00 32.19 18.97
CA ASP A 60 -3.82 31.04 18.58
C ASP A 60 -5.33 31.35 18.58
N ALA A 61 -5.81 32.07 19.60
CA ALA A 61 -7.21 32.45 19.71
C ALA A 61 -7.66 33.34 18.54
N VAL A 62 -6.79 34.25 18.07
CA VAL A 62 -7.06 35.10 16.90
C VAL A 62 -7.11 34.26 15.62
N LEU A 63 -6.14 33.35 15.42
CA LEU A 63 -6.13 32.47 14.25
C LEU A 63 -7.35 31.55 14.20
N ARG A 64 -7.75 30.99 15.34
CA ARG A 64 -8.95 30.16 15.46
C ARG A 64 -10.22 30.94 15.11
N ARG A 65 -10.36 32.17 15.60
CA ARG A 65 -11.52 33.03 15.26
C ARG A 65 -11.62 33.31 13.77
N TYR A 66 -10.50 33.53 13.09
CA TYR A 66 -10.51 33.66 11.62
C TYR A 66 -11.03 32.39 10.94
N ALA A 67 -10.59 31.21 11.40
CA ALA A 67 -11.04 29.92 10.86
C ALA A 67 -12.54 29.68 11.07
N GLU A 68 -13.03 29.95 12.29
CA GLU A 68 -14.45 29.86 12.64
C GLU A 68 -15.31 30.84 11.83
N ALA A 69 -14.75 32.00 11.47
CA ALA A 69 -15.39 32.98 10.58
C ALA A 69 -15.25 32.64 9.08
N GLY A 70 -14.63 31.52 8.71
CA GLY A 70 -14.50 31.08 7.32
C GLY A 70 -13.33 31.68 6.54
N TYR A 71 -12.35 32.27 7.23
CA TYR A 71 -11.12 32.80 6.63
C TYR A 71 -9.91 31.89 6.89
N PHE A 72 -8.98 31.82 5.93
CA PHE A 72 -7.71 31.14 6.13
C PHE A 72 -6.84 31.92 7.14
N PRO A 73 -6.49 31.35 8.30
CA PRO A 73 -6.02 32.14 9.44
C PRO A 73 -4.79 33.00 9.19
N LEU A 74 -3.73 32.41 8.62
CA LEU A 74 -2.48 33.13 8.38
C LEU A 74 -2.67 34.23 7.33
N ALA A 75 -3.41 33.94 6.27
CA ALA A 75 -3.70 34.91 5.21
C ALA A 75 -4.58 36.07 5.72
N ALA A 76 -5.58 35.77 6.57
CA ALA A 76 -6.42 36.77 7.19
C ALA A 76 -5.62 37.67 8.14
N ALA A 77 -4.82 37.09 9.03
CA ALA A 77 -3.97 37.83 9.95
C ALA A 77 -2.97 38.74 9.20
N ALA A 78 -2.33 38.23 8.14
CA ALA A 78 -1.43 39.01 7.29
C ALA A 78 -2.15 40.18 6.60
N ASN A 79 -3.32 39.94 6.01
CA ASN A 79 -4.12 41.01 5.40
C ASN A 79 -4.53 42.09 6.40
N THR A 80 -4.94 41.72 7.62
CA THR A 80 -5.28 42.71 8.66
C THR A 80 -4.09 43.54 9.12
N ALA A 81 -2.87 43.01 8.96
CA ALA A 81 -1.62 43.72 9.25
C ALA A 81 -1.06 44.49 8.03
N GLY A 82 -1.80 44.57 6.91
CA GLY A 82 -1.36 45.24 5.68
C GLY A 82 -0.26 44.49 4.91
N ARG A 83 -0.10 43.18 5.16
CA ARG A 83 0.95 42.33 4.56
C ARG A 83 0.37 41.47 3.45
N HIS A 84 0.20 42.08 2.29
CA HIS A 84 -0.53 41.49 1.18
C HIS A 84 0.26 40.38 0.47
N ALA A 85 1.58 40.49 0.36
CA ALA A 85 2.40 39.44 -0.26
C ALA A 85 2.43 38.17 0.61
N LEU A 86 2.58 38.32 1.93
CA LEU A 86 2.50 37.23 2.90
C LEU A 86 1.11 36.57 2.87
N ALA A 87 0.05 37.36 2.80
CA ALA A 87 -1.30 36.82 2.68
C ALA A 87 -1.48 36.01 1.39
N ALA A 88 -0.97 36.51 0.26
CA ALA A 88 -0.97 35.80 -1.00
C ALA A 88 -0.14 34.50 -0.92
N GLY A 89 1.08 34.57 -0.36
CA GLY A 89 1.96 33.42 -0.16
C GLY A 89 1.33 32.34 0.71
N ALA A 90 0.68 32.72 1.82
CA ALA A 90 -0.04 31.80 2.69
C ALA A 90 -1.22 31.11 1.99
N ASN A 91 -1.97 31.84 1.16
CA ASN A 91 -3.04 31.26 0.34
C ASN A 91 -2.47 30.27 -0.68
N VAL A 92 -1.46 30.68 -1.46
CA VAL A 92 -0.80 29.81 -2.45
C VAL A 92 -0.26 28.55 -1.79
N GLN A 93 0.33 28.66 -0.61
CA GLN A 93 0.80 27.51 0.16
C GLN A 93 -0.37 26.58 0.53
N THR A 94 -1.45 27.13 1.09
CA THR A 94 -2.62 26.36 1.52
C THR A 94 -3.21 25.55 0.36
N PHE A 95 -3.54 26.22 -0.74
CA PHE A 95 -4.16 25.57 -1.90
C PHE A 95 -3.18 24.64 -2.62
N GLY A 96 -1.92 25.03 -2.76
CA GLY A 96 -0.91 24.19 -3.39
C GLY A 96 -0.64 22.91 -2.59
N CYS A 97 -0.61 22.98 -1.26
CA CYS A 97 -0.49 21.81 -0.39
C CYS A 97 -1.73 20.89 -0.50
N LEU A 98 -2.95 21.45 -0.52
CA LEU A 98 -4.17 20.66 -0.72
C LEU A 98 -4.16 19.91 -2.06
N VAL A 99 -3.76 20.59 -3.14
CA VAL A 99 -3.61 19.98 -4.47
C VAL A 99 -2.54 18.89 -4.43
N ALA A 100 -1.39 19.13 -3.80
CA ALA A 100 -0.33 18.14 -3.69
C ALA A 100 -0.76 16.90 -2.91
N ILE A 101 -1.49 17.06 -1.79
CA ILE A 101 -2.05 15.96 -1.00
C ILE A 101 -3.05 15.16 -1.83
N PHE A 102 -3.96 15.84 -2.55
CA PHE A 102 -4.92 15.18 -3.44
C PHE A 102 -4.22 14.39 -4.55
N MET A 103 -3.22 14.98 -5.20
CA MET A 103 -2.44 14.31 -6.25
C MET A 103 -1.64 13.13 -5.70
N ALA A 104 -1.09 13.25 -4.49
CA ALA A 104 -0.40 12.16 -3.81
C ALA A 104 -1.35 11.00 -3.51
N PHE A 105 -2.57 11.28 -3.04
CA PHE A 105 -3.62 10.29 -2.84
C PHE A 105 -4.01 9.59 -4.16
N ALA A 106 -4.28 10.38 -5.22
CA ALA A 106 -4.67 9.85 -6.53
C ALA A 106 -3.57 8.97 -7.15
N TYR A 107 -2.31 9.44 -7.11
CA TYR A 107 -1.16 8.67 -7.55
C TYR A 107 -0.97 7.38 -6.73
N GLY A 108 -1.12 7.48 -5.40
CA GLY A 108 -1.14 6.32 -4.51
C GLY A 108 -2.20 5.31 -4.95
N GLY A 109 -3.43 5.75 -5.13
CA GLY A 109 -4.56 4.94 -5.60
C GLY A 109 -4.29 4.24 -6.93
N TRP A 110 -3.84 4.97 -7.93
CA TRP A 110 -3.47 4.41 -9.23
C TRP A 110 -2.35 3.35 -9.09
N ARG A 111 -1.31 3.64 -8.32
CA ARG A 111 -0.20 2.71 -8.08
C ARG A 111 -0.65 1.45 -7.33
N GLY A 112 -1.49 1.61 -6.31
CA GLY A 112 -2.08 0.52 -5.54
C GLY A 112 -2.93 -0.39 -6.42
N PHE A 113 -3.80 0.21 -7.24
CA PHE A 113 -4.65 -0.49 -8.20
C PHE A 113 -3.84 -1.23 -9.27
N SER A 114 -2.71 -0.67 -9.70
CA SER A 114 -1.81 -1.27 -10.68
C SER A 114 -0.88 -2.33 -10.07
N SER A 115 -0.88 -2.50 -8.74
CA SER A 115 0.05 -3.41 -8.07
C SER A 115 -0.54 -4.83 -7.97
N SER A 116 0.25 -5.81 -8.41
CA SER A 116 -0.06 -7.26 -8.33
C SER A 116 0.59 -7.96 -7.13
N ARG A 117 1.17 -7.20 -6.19
CA ARG A 117 1.93 -7.74 -5.04
C ARG A 117 1.00 -8.14 -3.89
N ALA A 118 1.48 -8.98 -2.98
CA ALA A 118 0.79 -9.28 -1.73
C ALA A 118 0.69 -8.02 -0.85
N ARG A 119 -0.45 -7.88 -0.16
CA ARG A 119 -0.78 -6.73 0.68
C ARG A 119 0.29 -6.48 1.75
N GLY A 120 0.84 -5.25 1.77
CA GLY A 120 1.84 -4.84 2.74
C GLY A 120 1.29 -4.34 4.08
N TRP A 121 -0.02 -4.05 4.17
CA TRP A 121 -0.65 -3.40 5.32
C TRP A 121 -1.68 -4.30 6.01
N SER A 122 -1.98 -4.04 7.29
CA SER A 122 -2.93 -4.82 8.07
C SER A 122 -4.39 -4.43 7.77
N ASN A 123 -5.35 -5.29 8.11
CA ASN A 123 -6.78 -4.93 8.03
C ASN A 123 -7.12 -3.82 9.03
N ALA A 124 -6.44 -3.80 10.18
CA ALA A 124 -6.62 -2.78 11.20
C ALA A 124 -6.31 -1.38 10.66
N PHE A 125 -5.23 -1.20 9.90
CA PHE A 125 -4.90 0.09 9.29
C PHE A 125 -6.04 0.64 8.43
N TRP A 126 -6.63 -0.19 7.58
CA TRP A 126 -7.76 0.21 6.73
C TRP A 126 -9.01 0.54 7.53
N VAL A 127 -9.37 -0.29 8.52
CA VAL A 127 -10.54 -0.03 9.37
C VAL A 127 -10.37 1.31 10.08
N VAL A 128 -9.20 1.57 10.65
CA VAL A 128 -8.89 2.84 11.31
C VAL A 128 -8.99 4.00 10.32
N ALA A 129 -8.46 3.86 9.11
CA ALA A 129 -8.53 4.90 8.09
C ALA A 129 -9.97 5.21 7.65
N VAL A 130 -10.76 4.19 7.33
CA VAL A 130 -12.14 4.36 6.87
C VAL A 130 -13.04 4.88 7.98
N VAL A 131 -12.91 4.34 9.20
CA VAL A 131 -13.65 4.84 10.36
C VAL A 131 -13.22 6.28 10.65
N GLY A 132 -11.92 6.58 10.67
CA GLY A 132 -11.42 7.94 10.86
C GLY A 132 -12.01 8.94 9.85
N ILE A 133 -11.97 8.62 8.56
CA ILE A 133 -12.51 9.48 7.50
C ILE A 133 -14.04 9.59 7.58
N SER A 134 -14.75 8.49 7.81
CA SER A 134 -16.23 8.47 7.80
C SER A 134 -16.84 9.15 9.01
N PHE A 135 -16.15 9.11 10.15
CA PHE A 135 -16.60 9.75 11.38
C PHE A 135 -16.00 11.15 11.58
N ALA A 136 -14.99 11.56 10.83
CA ALA A 136 -14.42 12.90 10.92
C ALA A 136 -15.50 14.02 10.85
N PRO A 137 -16.47 14.00 9.92
CA PRO A 137 -17.50 15.03 9.88
C PRO A 137 -18.45 15.05 11.09
N LYS A 138 -18.59 13.91 11.81
CA LYS A 138 -19.44 13.79 13.01
C LYS A 138 -18.69 14.06 14.30
N ILE A 139 -17.38 13.79 14.33
CA ILE A 139 -16.50 14.08 15.46
C ILE A 139 -16.17 15.57 15.49
N PHE A 140 -16.10 16.20 14.32
CA PHE A 140 -15.76 17.60 14.14
C PHE A 140 -16.94 18.34 13.49
N ASP A 141 -17.99 18.61 14.26
CA ASP A 141 -19.04 19.54 13.83
C ASP A 141 -18.39 20.88 13.46
N GLY A 142 -18.55 21.32 12.21
CA GLY A 142 -17.91 22.54 11.69
C GLY A 142 -16.53 22.33 11.04
N LEU A 143 -16.17 21.10 10.64
CA LEU A 143 -14.96 20.82 9.85
C LEU A 143 -14.99 21.52 8.48
N SER A 144 -14.52 22.77 8.43
CA SER A 144 -14.30 23.53 7.19
C SER A 144 -12.85 23.40 6.72
N LEU A 145 -12.57 23.76 5.46
CA LEU A 145 -11.19 23.82 4.95
C LEU A 145 -10.34 24.80 5.75
N GLN A 146 -10.95 25.86 6.29
CA GLN A 146 -10.30 26.87 7.10
C GLN A 146 -9.98 26.34 8.50
N MET A 147 -10.86 25.54 9.09
CA MET A 147 -10.59 24.84 10.34
C MET A 147 -9.49 23.79 10.17
N LEU A 148 -9.43 23.11 9.02
CA LEU A 148 -8.32 22.22 8.69
C LEU A 148 -7.00 22.98 8.54
N ASP A 149 -7.02 24.11 7.85
CA ASP A 149 -5.83 24.97 7.71
C ASP A 149 -5.36 25.53 9.06
N TYR A 150 -6.30 25.92 9.94
CA TYR A 150 -6.01 26.27 11.32
C TYR A 150 -5.35 25.12 12.06
N PHE A 151 -5.91 23.90 11.98
CA PHE A 151 -5.32 22.72 12.60
C PHE A 151 -3.90 22.46 12.11
N VAL A 152 -3.63 22.58 10.81
CA VAL A 152 -2.27 22.47 10.25
C VAL A 152 -1.35 23.58 10.81
N THR A 153 -1.88 24.78 11.03
CA THR A 153 -1.14 25.92 11.59
C THR A 153 -0.86 25.77 13.08
N SER A 154 -1.81 25.24 13.86
CA SER A 154 -1.68 25.08 15.31
C SER A 154 -0.94 23.79 15.69
N ALA A 155 -1.15 22.69 14.96
CA ALA A 155 -0.44 21.43 15.19
C ALA A 155 1.06 21.51 14.89
N ALA A 156 1.50 22.48 14.09
CA ALA A 156 2.90 22.58 13.74
C ALA A 156 3.83 23.05 14.88
N HIS A 157 3.27 23.42 16.04
CA HIS A 157 4.00 23.64 17.30
C HIS A 157 4.31 22.36 18.12
N PHE A 158 4.10 21.17 17.55
CA PHE A 158 4.30 19.87 18.22
C PHE A 158 5.71 19.62 18.79
N GLY A 159 6.73 20.40 18.38
CA GLY A 159 8.11 20.23 18.85
C GLY A 159 8.49 20.99 20.13
N GLY A 160 7.61 21.87 20.64
CA GLY A 160 8.04 22.99 21.49
C GLY A 160 7.38 23.16 22.86
N ARG A 161 7.02 22.09 23.58
CA ARG A 161 6.92 22.02 25.07
C ARG A 161 6.13 20.79 25.52
N ALA A 162 6.84 19.71 25.85
CA ALA A 162 6.28 18.54 26.53
C ALA A 162 5.98 18.77 28.03
N ASN A 163 5.75 20.01 28.48
CA ASN A 163 5.54 20.35 29.89
C ASN A 163 4.55 21.52 30.06
N ALA A 164 3.26 21.27 29.82
CA ALA A 164 2.18 22.02 30.45
C ALA A 164 0.91 21.16 30.37
N GLY A 165 0.44 20.67 31.53
CA GLY A 165 -0.85 19.99 31.61
C GLY A 165 -1.96 20.94 31.17
N GLY A 166 -2.53 20.68 30.00
CA GLY A 166 -3.62 21.45 29.41
C GLY A 166 -4.02 20.76 28.11
N ASP A 167 -5.29 20.35 28.06
CA ASP A 167 -6.15 19.96 26.95
C ASP A 167 -5.46 19.45 25.68
N ALA A 168 -5.75 18.19 25.31
CA ALA A 168 -5.14 17.43 24.20
C ALA A 168 -5.19 18.07 22.79
N PHE A 169 -5.69 19.29 22.65
CA PHE A 169 -5.86 20.04 21.40
C PHE A 169 -5.45 21.52 21.50
N GLY A 170 -4.86 21.99 22.61
CA GLY A 170 -4.59 23.42 22.84
C GLY A 170 -3.17 23.72 23.31
N HIS A 171 -2.23 23.87 22.38
CA HIS A 171 -0.95 24.52 22.65
C HIS A 171 -0.82 25.73 21.72
N GLY A 172 -1.04 26.91 22.29
CA GLY A 172 -1.25 28.14 21.53
C GLY A 172 0.05 28.82 21.11
N LEU A 173 0.02 29.43 19.92
CA LEU A 173 0.95 30.45 19.46
C LEU A 173 1.14 31.57 20.51
N ASN A 174 2.38 31.99 20.70
CA ASN A 174 2.69 33.23 21.42
C ASN A 174 2.05 34.42 20.68
N ALA A 175 1.78 35.53 21.39
CA ALA A 175 1.19 36.75 20.81
C ALA A 175 2.02 37.42 19.70
N VAL A 176 3.26 36.96 19.52
CA VAL A 176 4.16 37.38 18.45
C VAL A 176 4.56 36.12 17.69
N ALA A 177 4.07 35.99 16.47
CA ALA A 177 4.40 34.87 15.59
C ALA A 177 5.42 35.31 14.53
N LEU A 178 6.36 34.43 14.18
CA LEU A 178 7.30 34.66 13.08
C LEU A 178 6.71 34.02 11.80
N PRO A 179 6.29 34.81 10.79
CA PRO A 179 5.67 34.28 9.58
C PRO A 179 6.53 33.22 8.87
N ALA A 180 7.85 33.41 8.83
CA ALA A 180 8.79 32.46 8.28
C ALA A 180 8.69 31.08 8.95
N VAL A 181 8.62 31.06 10.29
CA VAL A 181 8.49 29.82 11.07
C VAL A 181 7.16 29.16 10.75
N LEU A 182 6.05 29.92 10.78
CA LEU A 182 4.71 29.39 10.49
C LEU A 182 4.62 28.76 9.10
N LEU A 183 5.19 29.39 8.07
CA LEU A 183 5.20 28.84 6.72
C LEU A 183 5.93 27.50 6.69
N ILE A 184 7.11 27.39 7.31
CA ILE A 184 7.91 26.16 7.34
C ILE A 184 7.17 25.06 8.10
N GLU A 185 6.64 25.39 9.27
CA GLU A 185 5.90 24.51 10.16
C GLU A 185 4.63 23.96 9.48
N ARG A 186 3.84 24.81 8.83
CA ARG A 186 2.69 24.41 8.02
C ARG A 186 3.10 23.51 6.86
N GLY A 187 4.21 23.83 6.17
CA GLY A 187 4.76 23.00 5.10
C GLY A 187 5.14 21.60 5.57
N LEU A 188 5.76 21.49 6.75
CA LEU A 188 6.14 20.22 7.36
C LEU A 188 4.91 19.38 7.72
N ALA A 189 3.91 19.98 8.37
CA ALA A 189 2.65 19.32 8.67
C ALA A 189 1.96 18.82 7.38
N ALA A 190 1.86 19.67 6.36
CA ALA A 190 1.29 19.29 5.06
C ALA A 190 2.10 18.17 4.36
N ALA A 191 3.42 18.14 4.51
CA ALA A 191 4.28 17.10 3.95
C ALA A 191 4.03 15.74 4.63
N VAL A 192 3.81 15.72 5.95
CA VAL A 192 3.39 14.52 6.70
C VAL A 192 2.03 14.04 6.20
N PHE A 193 1.06 14.94 6.02
CA PHE A 193 -0.24 14.59 5.45
C PHE A 193 -0.10 14.01 4.04
N ALA A 194 0.70 14.61 3.15
CA ALA A 194 0.92 14.08 1.81
C ALA A 194 1.51 12.67 1.84
N ALA A 195 2.47 12.40 2.73
CA ALA A 195 3.05 11.07 2.95
C ALA A 195 2.01 10.06 3.46
N VAL A 196 1.13 10.44 4.39
CA VAL A 196 0.05 9.57 4.87
C VAL A 196 -1.00 9.30 3.79
N PHE A 197 -1.42 10.33 3.05
CA PHE A 197 -2.47 10.23 2.04
C PHE A 197 -2.04 9.41 0.82
N ILE A 198 -0.75 9.44 0.42
CA ILE A 198 -0.28 8.53 -0.63
C ILE A 198 -0.35 7.05 -0.20
N LEU A 199 -0.13 6.77 1.09
CA LEU A 199 -0.24 5.41 1.64
C LEU A 199 -1.69 4.97 1.69
N LEU A 200 -2.58 5.85 2.15
CA LEU A 200 -4.03 5.62 2.18
C LEU A 200 -4.58 5.37 0.77
N GLY A 201 -4.21 6.22 -0.20
CA GLY A 201 -4.58 6.06 -1.59
C GLY A 201 -4.12 4.70 -2.12
N HIS A 202 -2.85 4.33 -1.88
CA HIS A 202 -2.33 3.03 -2.30
C HIS A 202 -3.07 1.84 -1.71
N ASP A 203 -3.36 1.85 -0.40
CA ASP A 203 -4.14 0.76 0.22
C ASP A 203 -5.56 0.67 -0.38
N MET A 204 -6.21 1.82 -0.59
CA MET A 204 -7.56 1.86 -1.16
C MET A 204 -7.60 1.37 -2.60
N GLY A 205 -6.66 1.79 -3.44
CA GLY A 205 -6.53 1.33 -4.82
C GLY A 205 -6.27 -0.18 -4.90
N TYR A 206 -5.43 -0.70 -4.00
CA TYR A 206 -5.17 -2.14 -3.92
C TYR A 206 -6.43 -2.93 -3.57
N ARG A 207 -7.18 -2.50 -2.55
CA ARG A 207 -8.42 -3.17 -2.12
C ARG A 207 -9.52 -3.09 -3.16
N LEU A 208 -9.60 -1.98 -3.88
CA LEU A 208 -10.52 -1.86 -5.01
C LEU A 208 -10.18 -2.91 -6.07
N ARG A 209 -8.90 -3.07 -6.43
CA ARG A 209 -8.45 -4.11 -7.37
C ARG A 209 -8.80 -5.52 -6.86
N GLU A 210 -8.48 -5.82 -5.60
CA GLU A 210 -8.76 -7.12 -4.96
C GLU A 210 -10.26 -7.44 -5.02
N ALA A 211 -11.12 -6.50 -4.64
CA ALA A 211 -12.57 -6.66 -4.71
C ALA A 211 -13.03 -6.92 -6.15
N LEU A 212 -12.53 -6.17 -7.14
CA LEU A 212 -12.92 -6.35 -8.53
C LEU A 212 -12.43 -7.69 -9.11
N CYS A 213 -11.26 -8.20 -8.69
CA CYS A 213 -10.80 -9.55 -9.02
C CYS A 213 -11.68 -10.63 -8.37
N ASP A 214 -12.07 -10.46 -7.11
CA ASP A 214 -12.96 -11.37 -6.37
C ASP A 214 -14.35 -11.47 -7.02
N PHE A 215 -14.86 -10.35 -7.55
CA PHE A 215 -16.11 -10.31 -8.32
C PHE A 215 -15.97 -10.82 -9.76
N GLY A 216 -14.74 -11.12 -10.21
CA GLY A 216 -14.46 -11.58 -11.57
C GLY A 216 -14.61 -10.49 -12.64
N LEU A 217 -14.58 -9.20 -12.24
CA LEU A 217 -14.67 -8.06 -13.15
C LEU A 217 -13.34 -7.74 -13.84
N ILE A 218 -12.22 -8.17 -13.24
CA ILE A 218 -10.88 -8.05 -13.82
C ILE A 218 -10.17 -9.40 -13.70
N ALA A 219 -9.42 -9.77 -14.74
CA ALA A 219 -8.58 -10.96 -14.69
C ALA A 219 -7.48 -10.79 -13.62
N GLU A 220 -7.22 -11.87 -12.87
CA GLU A 220 -5.97 -11.94 -12.12
C GLU A 220 -4.85 -11.99 -13.17
N GLU A 221 -4.10 -10.90 -13.33
CA GLU A 221 -2.79 -10.98 -13.98
C GLU A 221 -2.04 -12.11 -13.28
N GLU A 222 -1.66 -13.12 -14.06
CA GLU A 222 -0.91 -14.27 -13.60
C GLU A 222 0.42 -13.77 -13.04
N SER A 223 0.41 -13.42 -11.76
CA SER A 223 1.60 -12.99 -11.06
C SER A 223 2.62 -14.08 -11.31
N ARG A 224 3.75 -13.69 -11.90
CA ARG A 224 5.01 -14.36 -12.21
C ARG A 224 5.50 -15.25 -11.04
N SER A 225 4.67 -16.19 -10.59
CA SER A 225 4.81 -17.01 -9.40
C SER A 225 5.33 -18.39 -9.79
N ARG A 226 6.33 -18.40 -10.66
CA ARG A 226 7.37 -19.41 -10.75
C ARG A 226 8.37 -18.93 -11.81
N ARG A 227 9.28 -18.03 -11.42
CA ARG A 227 10.66 -18.28 -11.88
C ARG A 227 11.04 -19.54 -11.13
N GLU A 228 10.75 -20.70 -11.72
CA GLU A 228 11.46 -21.92 -11.37
C GLU A 228 12.93 -21.49 -11.36
N LYS A 229 13.53 -21.38 -10.17
CA LYS A 229 14.98 -21.42 -10.10
C LYS A 229 15.31 -22.72 -10.83
N PRO A 230 16.07 -22.71 -11.94
CA PRO A 230 16.46 -23.95 -12.56
C PRO A 230 17.08 -24.78 -11.46
N THR A 231 16.44 -25.89 -11.11
CA THR A 231 17.05 -26.87 -10.21
C THR A 231 18.41 -27.15 -10.83
N PRO A 232 19.52 -26.94 -10.11
CA PRO A 232 20.83 -27.26 -10.66
C PRO A 232 20.76 -28.70 -11.13
N PHE A 233 20.90 -28.92 -12.43
CA PHE A 233 21.01 -30.25 -12.97
C PHE A 233 22.24 -30.86 -12.28
N LYS A 234 22.02 -31.74 -11.30
CA LYS A 234 23.10 -32.51 -10.70
C LYS A 234 23.60 -33.46 -11.79
N SER A 235 24.59 -33.02 -12.56
CA SER A 235 25.40 -33.93 -13.36
C SER A 235 26.12 -34.87 -12.38
N LYS A 236 25.57 -36.07 -12.20
CA LYS A 236 26.33 -37.19 -11.66
C LYS A 236 27.40 -37.51 -12.69
N GLY A 237 28.61 -37.01 -12.49
CA GLY A 237 29.72 -37.22 -13.42
C GLY A 237 31.03 -36.70 -12.87
N GLY A 238 31.52 -37.28 -11.77
CA GLY A 238 32.88 -37.10 -11.28
C GLY A 238 33.49 -38.48 -11.03
N ALA A 239 34.48 -38.84 -11.85
CA ALA A 239 35.10 -40.15 -11.89
C ALA A 239 36.21 -40.32 -10.83
N ARG A 240 36.19 -41.49 -10.17
CA ARG A 240 37.31 -42.36 -9.70
C ARG A 240 38.38 -41.77 -8.75
N ARG A 241 38.61 -42.45 -7.61
CA ARG A 241 39.69 -43.46 -7.44
C ARG A 241 39.62 -44.19 -6.07
N ALA A 242 39.73 -45.53 -6.13
CA ALA A 242 40.24 -46.59 -5.22
C ALA A 242 40.21 -46.39 -3.68
N THR A 243 39.91 -47.37 -2.81
CA THR A 243 40.36 -48.78 -2.70
C THR A 243 39.29 -49.64 -1.98
N ASP A 244 38.98 -50.84 -2.46
CA ASP A 244 39.41 -52.18 -1.97
C ASP A 244 38.86 -52.56 -0.59
N ASP A 245 37.99 -53.60 -0.57
CA ASP A 245 37.99 -54.75 0.36
C ASP A 245 36.63 -55.51 0.34
N SER A 246 36.69 -56.72 -0.23
CA SER A 246 36.20 -58.01 0.30
C SER A 246 34.72 -58.30 0.62
N GLU A 247 34.15 -59.17 -0.24
CA GLU A 247 33.36 -60.39 0.03
C GLU A 247 32.09 -60.38 0.93
N ALA A 248 30.92 -60.72 0.35
CA ALA A 248 30.25 -62.03 0.58
C ALA A 248 28.82 -62.13 0.00
N ALA A 249 28.61 -63.25 -0.72
CA ALA A 249 27.42 -64.13 -0.71
C ALA A 249 26.06 -63.73 -1.35
N GLN A 250 25.80 -64.44 -2.46
CA GLN A 250 24.65 -65.33 -2.73
C GLN A 250 23.34 -64.80 -3.33
N ALA A 251 22.95 -65.51 -4.38
CA ALA A 251 21.72 -65.44 -5.14
C ALA A 251 20.55 -66.12 -4.42
N GLY A 252 19.33 -65.67 -4.69
CA GLY A 252 18.10 -66.33 -4.27
C GLY A 252 16.85 -65.66 -4.85
N ASP A 253 16.15 -66.40 -5.70
CA ASP A 253 14.94 -66.08 -6.45
C ASP A 253 13.65 -66.24 -5.61
N ALA A 254 12.57 -65.60 -6.09
CA ALA A 254 11.14 -65.87 -5.89
C ALA A 254 10.46 -65.74 -4.49
N GLY A 255 9.71 -64.63 -4.34
CA GLY A 255 8.23 -64.58 -4.19
C GLY A 255 7.50 -65.21 -2.99
N PHE A 256 6.76 -64.41 -2.22
CA PHE A 256 5.27 -64.48 -2.05
C PHE A 256 4.75 -63.45 -1.01
N GLY A 257 3.81 -62.60 -1.43
CA GLY A 257 2.62 -62.19 -0.64
C GLY A 257 2.72 -61.07 0.42
N GLN A 258 2.24 -59.87 0.09
CA GLN A 258 1.19 -59.19 0.89
C GLN A 258 0.50 -58.09 0.06
N ARG A 259 -0.78 -58.35 -0.23
CA ARG A 259 -1.73 -57.48 -0.95
C ARG A 259 -2.15 -56.33 -0.02
N ASN A 260 -1.72 -55.10 -0.33
CA ASN A 260 -2.46 -53.91 0.09
C ASN A 260 -3.48 -53.57 -1.01
N SER A 261 -4.75 -53.76 -0.70
CA SER A 261 -5.89 -53.53 -1.58
C SER A 261 -6.07 -52.04 -1.86
N GLN A 262 -5.39 -51.54 -2.90
CA GLN A 262 -5.71 -50.24 -3.50
C GLN A 262 -7.05 -50.36 -4.25
N PRO A 263 -8.03 -49.47 -4.05
CA PRO A 263 -9.26 -49.49 -4.85
C PRO A 263 -8.93 -49.24 -6.34
N PRO A 264 -9.71 -49.82 -7.28
CA PRO A 264 -9.42 -49.75 -8.70
C PRO A 264 -9.34 -48.28 -9.18
N ARG A 265 -8.32 -48.00 -10.00
CA ARG A 265 -7.97 -46.67 -10.52
C ARG A 265 -9.14 -45.98 -11.24
N ASP A 266 -10.10 -46.76 -11.76
CA ASP A 266 -11.27 -46.26 -12.48
C ASP A 266 -12.31 -45.59 -11.54
N ALA A 267 -12.47 -46.11 -10.32
CA ALA A 267 -13.34 -45.49 -9.30
C ALA A 267 -12.74 -44.19 -8.75
N ALA A 268 -11.40 -44.11 -8.67
CA ALA A 268 -10.68 -42.93 -8.25
C ALA A 268 -10.76 -41.80 -9.30
N MET A 269 -10.64 -42.12 -10.60
CA MET A 269 -10.85 -41.15 -11.68
C MET A 269 -12.29 -40.60 -11.69
N SER A 270 -13.29 -41.43 -11.38
CA SER A 270 -14.69 -41.01 -11.28
C SER A 270 -14.97 -40.09 -10.09
N ALA A 271 -14.35 -40.33 -8.94
CA ALA A 271 -14.50 -39.47 -7.76
C ALA A 271 -13.84 -38.09 -7.96
N ASP A 272 -12.64 -38.05 -8.55
CA ASP A 272 -11.94 -36.81 -8.87
C ASP A 272 -12.69 -35.98 -9.91
N ALA A 273 -13.21 -36.62 -10.96
CA ALA A 273 -14.02 -35.94 -11.98
C ALA A 273 -15.28 -35.29 -11.37
N ARG A 274 -15.95 -35.99 -10.43
CA ARG A 274 -17.11 -35.45 -9.70
C ARG A 274 -16.73 -34.28 -8.79
N ALA A 275 -15.64 -34.38 -8.05
CA ALA A 275 -15.15 -33.29 -7.20
C ALA A 275 -14.77 -32.05 -8.04
N ARG A 276 -14.16 -32.25 -9.20
CA ARG A 276 -13.84 -31.17 -10.16
C ARG A 276 -15.10 -30.54 -10.77
N ALA A 277 -16.12 -31.35 -11.09
CA ALA A 277 -17.40 -30.86 -11.59
C ALA A 277 -18.16 -30.03 -10.54
N VAL A 278 -18.16 -30.47 -9.27
CA VAL A 278 -18.75 -29.72 -8.14
C VAL A 278 -18.03 -28.38 -7.96
N LEU A 279 -16.71 -28.35 -8.13
CA LEU A 279 -15.91 -27.12 -8.05
C LEU A 279 -15.88 -26.30 -9.35
N GLY A 280 -16.41 -26.81 -10.46
CA GLY A 280 -16.41 -26.14 -11.76
C GLY A 280 -15.01 -25.95 -12.35
N VAL A 281 -14.07 -26.87 -12.07
CA VAL A 281 -12.67 -26.78 -12.50
C VAL A 281 -12.31 -27.86 -13.52
N GLY A 282 -11.37 -27.57 -14.42
CA GLY A 282 -10.92 -28.50 -15.45
C GLY A 282 -10.14 -29.71 -14.90
N MET A 283 -9.96 -30.74 -15.73
CA MET A 283 -9.24 -31.98 -15.37
C MET A 283 -7.75 -31.72 -15.03
N SER A 284 -7.15 -30.68 -15.61
CA SER A 284 -5.78 -30.23 -15.36
C SER A 284 -5.66 -29.14 -14.30
N ALA A 285 -6.76 -28.78 -13.61
CA ALA A 285 -6.74 -27.68 -12.65
C ALA A 285 -5.75 -27.95 -11.51
N THR A 286 -4.90 -26.97 -11.28
CA THR A 286 -3.87 -26.92 -10.25
C THR A 286 -4.48 -26.77 -8.86
N LYS A 287 -3.69 -27.11 -7.82
CA LYS A 287 -4.07 -26.93 -6.41
C LYS A 287 -4.62 -25.52 -6.11
N ARG A 288 -4.02 -24.49 -6.73
CA ARG A 288 -4.41 -23.08 -6.55
C ARG A 288 -5.74 -22.74 -7.21
N GLU A 289 -6.02 -23.29 -8.39
CA GLU A 289 -7.31 -23.12 -9.09
C GLU A 289 -8.44 -23.81 -8.35
N ILE A 290 -8.17 -24.99 -7.77
CA ILE A 290 -9.10 -25.70 -6.90
C ILE A 290 -9.46 -24.84 -5.67
N GLU A 291 -8.47 -24.23 -5.01
CA GLU A 291 -8.71 -23.34 -3.86
C GLU A 291 -9.42 -22.03 -4.24
N ARG A 292 -9.12 -21.45 -5.41
CA ARG A 292 -9.80 -20.25 -5.91
C ARG A 292 -11.28 -20.54 -6.23
N ALA A 293 -11.55 -21.62 -6.96
CA ALA A 293 -12.90 -22.03 -7.31
C ALA A 293 -13.71 -22.36 -6.05
N TYR A 294 -13.11 -23.07 -5.09
CA TYR A 294 -13.72 -23.33 -3.79
C TYR A 294 -14.08 -22.04 -3.04
N ARG A 295 -13.15 -21.07 -2.91
CA ARG A 295 -13.40 -19.80 -2.21
C ARG A 295 -14.52 -18.98 -2.84
N SER A 296 -14.57 -18.92 -4.17
CA SER A 296 -15.63 -18.23 -4.90
C SER A 296 -16.99 -18.89 -4.69
N GLN A 297 -17.04 -20.23 -4.75
CA GLN A 297 -18.29 -20.97 -4.63
C GLN A 297 -18.80 -21.06 -3.18
N ILE A 298 -17.92 -21.23 -2.19
CA ILE A 298 -18.33 -21.35 -0.78
C ILE A 298 -18.91 -20.03 -0.26
N LYS A 299 -18.38 -18.89 -0.72
CA LYS A 299 -18.90 -17.55 -0.39
C LYS A 299 -20.34 -17.35 -0.89
N ARG A 300 -20.69 -17.95 -2.04
CA ARG A 300 -22.05 -17.93 -2.61
C ARG A 300 -22.98 -18.98 -2.00
N ALA A 301 -22.42 -20.07 -1.48
CA ALA A 301 -23.18 -21.17 -0.88
C ALA A 301 -23.33 -21.06 0.65
N HIS A 302 -22.76 -20.04 1.29
CA HIS A 302 -22.77 -19.92 2.75
C HIS A 302 -24.19 -19.70 3.29
N PRO A 303 -24.61 -20.43 4.35
CA PRO A 303 -25.93 -20.29 4.97
C PRO A 303 -26.27 -18.86 5.41
N ASP A 304 -25.27 -18.11 5.88
CA ASP A 304 -25.43 -16.72 6.32
C ASP A 304 -25.82 -15.74 5.18
N HIS A 305 -25.74 -16.18 3.92
CA HIS A 305 -26.13 -15.40 2.74
C HIS A 305 -27.28 -16.05 1.96
N GLY A 306 -28.06 -16.95 2.60
CA GLY A 306 -29.20 -17.64 1.97
C GLY A 306 -28.82 -18.87 1.14
N GLY A 307 -27.60 -19.39 1.31
CA GLY A 307 -27.13 -20.63 0.67
C GLY A 307 -27.55 -21.89 1.43
N SER A 308 -27.55 -23.04 0.75
CA SER A 308 -27.89 -24.33 1.37
C SER A 308 -26.69 -24.97 2.06
N VAL A 309 -26.87 -25.43 3.31
CA VAL A 309 -25.87 -26.19 4.09
C VAL A 309 -25.33 -27.39 3.30
N GLU A 310 -26.20 -28.09 2.57
CA GLU A 310 -25.85 -29.25 1.74
C GLU A 310 -24.85 -28.89 0.63
N ARG A 311 -25.03 -27.74 -0.03
CA ARG A 311 -24.11 -27.25 -1.07
C ARG A 311 -22.76 -26.84 -0.49
N ALA A 312 -22.75 -26.20 0.68
CA ALA A 312 -21.51 -25.86 1.37
C ALA A 312 -20.72 -27.13 1.77
N ALA A 313 -21.41 -28.14 2.30
CA ALA A 313 -20.82 -29.44 2.62
C ALA A 313 -20.26 -30.15 1.38
N ALA A 314 -20.97 -30.11 0.24
CA ALA A 314 -20.51 -30.69 -1.02
C ALA A 314 -19.24 -30.00 -1.55
N LEU A 315 -19.15 -28.67 -1.43
CA LEU A 315 -17.96 -27.91 -1.82
C LEU A 315 -16.75 -28.21 -0.92
N ASN A 316 -16.97 -28.35 0.40
CA ASN A 316 -15.92 -28.74 1.35
C ASN A 316 -15.39 -30.14 1.04
N ALA A 317 -16.29 -31.11 0.83
CA ALA A 317 -15.92 -32.47 0.48
C ALA A 317 -15.15 -32.55 -0.85
N ALA A 318 -15.55 -31.77 -1.85
CA ALA A 318 -14.87 -31.70 -3.14
C ALA A 318 -13.45 -31.11 -3.02
N ARG A 319 -13.27 -30.04 -2.23
CA ARG A 319 -11.95 -29.47 -1.95
C ARG A 319 -11.05 -30.50 -1.26
N ASP A 320 -11.54 -31.12 -0.20
CA ASP A 320 -10.74 -32.06 0.60
C ASP A 320 -10.38 -33.32 -0.19
N ALA A 321 -11.25 -33.76 -1.12
CA ALA A 321 -10.95 -34.88 -2.02
C ALA A 321 -9.79 -34.54 -2.97
N LEU A 322 -9.79 -33.34 -3.56
CA LEU A 322 -8.77 -32.93 -4.53
C LEU A 322 -7.45 -32.50 -3.88
N LEU A 323 -7.47 -31.90 -2.68
CA LEU A 323 -6.27 -31.42 -1.99
C LEU A 323 -5.54 -32.49 -1.17
N ARG A 324 -6.19 -33.61 -0.81
CA ARG A 324 -5.54 -34.75 -0.15
C ARG A 324 -4.76 -35.65 -1.09
N ARG A 325 -4.98 -35.52 -2.41
CA ARG A 325 -4.43 -36.42 -3.44
C ARG A 325 -3.41 -35.78 -4.38
N GLY A 326 -3.20 -34.46 -4.30
CA GLY A 326 -2.22 -33.70 -5.10
C GLY A 326 -1.21 -32.96 -4.24
#